data_AF-A0A9Q6I7G5-F1
#
_entry.id   AF-A0A9Q6I7G5-F1
#
_cell.length_a   1.000
_cell.length_b   1.000
_cell.length_c   1.000
_cell.angle_alpha   90.00
_cell.angle_beta   90.00
_cell.angle_gamma   90.00
#
_symmetry.space_group_name_H-M   'P 1'
#
loop_
_entity.id
_entity.type
_entity.pdbx_description
1 polymer ?
#
loop_
_entity_poly.entity_id
_entity_poly.type
_entity_poly.pdbx_seq_one_letter_code
_entity_poly.pdbx_strand_id
1 'polypeptide(L)' 'MGSREDTDEKALELTGFVTRQLLSGKDSVKQEDIISALNRLSHETSDWAVRVSCEKAVKMMRHRMN' A
#
# COMPACT_ATOMS: atom_id res chain seq x y z
N MET A 1 -13.57 22.40 9.42
CA MET A 1 -13.72 20.95 9.20
C MET A 1 -12.74 20.56 8.13
N GLY A 2 -11.69 19.83 8.50
CA GLY A 2 -10.58 19.46 7.63
C GLY A 2 -9.78 18.40 8.35
N SER A 3 -10.46 17.29 8.66
CA SER A 3 -9.91 16.21 9.46
C SER A 3 -8.87 15.47 8.61
N ARG A 4 -7.69 15.26 9.19
CA ARG A 4 -6.62 14.36 8.69
C ARG A 4 -7.15 12.99 8.23
N GLU A 5 -8.27 12.55 8.80
CA GLU A 5 -8.99 11.32 8.48
C GLU A 5 -9.45 11.26 7.00
N ASP A 6 -9.86 12.39 6.42
CA ASP A 6 -10.28 12.49 5.02
C ASP A 6 -9.09 12.36 4.05
N THR A 7 -7.88 12.68 4.55
CA THR A 7 -6.64 12.60 3.76
C THR A 7 -6.05 11.20 3.79
N ASP A 8 -6.13 10.50 4.92
CA ASP A 8 -5.65 9.13 5.08
C ASP A 8 -6.53 8.11 4.34
N GLU A 9 -7.86 8.29 4.39
CA GLU A 9 -8.81 7.47 3.64
C GLU A 9 -8.60 7.64 2.12
N LYS A 10 -8.38 8.88 1.66
CA LYS A 10 -8.02 9.16 0.26
C LYS A 10 -6.66 8.59 -0.14
N ALA A 11 -5.67 8.61 0.75
CA ALA A 11 -4.35 8.04 0.47
C ALA A 11 -4.41 6.51 0.35
N LEU A 12 -5.22 5.86 1.19
CA LEU A 12 -5.45 4.42 1.11
C LEU A 12 -6.23 4.05 -0.16
N GLU A 13 -7.24 4.84 -0.53
CA GLU A 13 -8.01 4.63 -1.75
C GLU A 13 -7.16 4.82 -3.02
N LEU A 14 -6.31 5.86 -3.04
CA LEU A 14 -5.32 6.07 -4.10
C LEU A 14 -4.31 4.93 -4.18
N THR A 15 -3.82 4.45 -3.03
CA THR A 15 -2.88 3.32 -2.99
C THR A 15 -3.54 2.05 -3.52
N GLY A 16 -4.80 1.78 -3.14
CA GLY A 16 -5.58 0.65 -3.63
C GLY A 16 -5.88 0.76 -5.13
N PHE A 17 -6.18 1.96 -5.63
CA PHE A 17 -6.45 2.24 -7.03
C PHE A 17 -5.19 2.06 -7.89
N VAL A 18 -4.07 2.64 -7.46
CA VAL A 18 -2.77 2.50 -8.14
C VAL A 18 -2.31 1.03 -8.14
N THR A 19 -2.47 0.33 -7.02
CA THR A 19 -2.16 -1.12 -6.93
C THR A 19 -3.02 -1.93 -7.89
N ARG A 20 -4.33 -1.65 -7.99
CA ARG A 20 -5.22 -2.33 -8.96
C ARG A 20 -4.83 -2.01 -10.40
N GLN A 21 -4.46 -0.77 -10.71
CA GLN A 21 -4.04 -0.41 -12.06
C GLN A 21 -2.69 -1.05 -12.44
N LEU A 22 -1.75 -1.15 -11.49
CA LEU A 22 -0.48 -1.83 -11.69
C LEU A 22 -0.67 -3.34 -11.90
N LEU A 23 -1.59 -3.97 -11.16
CA LEU A 23 -1.92 -5.39 -11.32
C LEU A 23 -2.81 -5.69 -12.54
N SER A 24 -3.61 -4.72 -12.99
CA SER A 24 -4.44 -4.83 -14.19
C SER A 24 -3.67 -4.46 -15.47
N GLY A 25 -2.52 -3.82 -15.31
CA GLY A 25 -1.59 -3.48 -16.37
C GLY A 25 -0.89 -4.73 -16.88
N LYS A 26 -0.78 -4.82 -18.20
CA LYS A 26 -0.20 -5.91 -18.99
C LYS A 26 1.32 -6.11 -18.80
N ASP A 27 1.88 -5.51 -17.76
CA ASP A 27 3.29 -5.61 -17.37
C ASP A 27 3.36 -6.34 -16.04
N SER A 28 4.30 -7.28 -15.94
CA SER A 28 4.40 -8.26 -14.86
C SER A 28 4.85 -7.63 -13.55
N VAL A 29 4.05 -6.74 -12.97
CA VAL A 29 4.27 -6.23 -11.61
C VAL A 29 4.08 -7.42 -10.69
N LYS A 30 5.20 -8.00 -10.25
CA LYS A 30 5.16 -9.15 -9.37
C LYS A 30 4.66 -8.66 -8.04
N GLN A 31 3.89 -9.52 -7.37
CA GLN A 31 3.45 -9.25 -6.00
C GLN A 31 4.62 -8.91 -5.07
N GLU A 32 5.82 -9.44 -5.36
CA GLU A 32 7.07 -9.10 -4.69
C GLU A 32 7.50 -7.63 -4.85
N ASP A 33 7.31 -7.03 -6.03
CA ASP A 33 7.63 -5.62 -6.27
C ASP A 33 6.75 -4.71 -5.42
N ILE A 34 5.47 -5.08 -5.26
CA ILE A 34 4.51 -4.35 -4.42
C ILE A 34 4.86 -4.51 -2.93
N ILE A 35 5.28 -5.71 -2.50
CA ILE A 35 5.74 -5.95 -1.13
C ILE A 35 7.00 -5.12 -0.82
N SER A 36 7.95 -5.06 -1.76
CA SER A 36 9.16 -4.25 -1.62
C SER A 36 8.85 -2.77 -1.53
N ALA A 37 7.94 -2.26 -2.37
CA ALA A 37 7.53 -0.86 -2.34
C ALA A 37 6.87 -0.49 -1.00
N LEU A 38 5.99 -1.34 -0.46
CA LEU A 38 5.33 -1.09 0.83
C LEU A 38 6.30 -1.18 2.02
N ASN A 39 7.27 -2.10 1.98
CA ASN A 39 8.32 -2.17 3.01
C ASN A 39 9.20 -0.91 2.98
N ARG A 40 9.54 -0.46 1.78
CA ARG A 40 10.34 0.76 1.62
C ARG A 40 9.57 1.98 2.12
N LEU A 41 8.30 2.09 1.77
CA LEU A 41 7.42 3.16 2.25
C LEU A 41 7.26 3.15 3.78
N SER A 42 7.12 1.97 4.41
CA SER A 42 7.03 1.85 5.87
C SER A 42 8.34 2.17 6.60
N HIS A 43 9.48 2.08 5.92
CA HIS A 43 10.78 2.45 6.47
C HIS A 43 11.11 3.93 6.26
N GLU A 44 10.72 4.51 5.12
CA GLU A 44 11.01 5.91 4.76
C GLU A 44 9.99 6.89 5.35
N THR A 45 8.79 6.43 5.69
CA THR A 45 7.77 7.29 6.33
C THR A 45 8.03 7.50 7.82
N SER A 46 7.91 8.75 8.27
CA SER A 46 7.91 9.10 9.70
C SER A 46 6.51 9.04 10.31
N ASP A 47 5.47 8.83 9.49
CA ASP A 47 4.09 8.74 9.97
C ASP A 47 3.75 7.32 10.42
N TRP A 48 3.43 7.17 11.71
CA TRP A 48 3.17 5.88 12.33
C TRP A 48 1.96 5.16 11.72
N ALA A 49 0.93 5.90 11.28
CA ALA A 49 -0.28 5.30 10.72
C ALA A 49 0.03 4.70 9.34
N VAL A 50 0.85 5.39 8.54
CA VAL A 50 1.32 4.88 7.25
C VAL A 50 2.18 3.62 7.43
N ARG A 51 3.04 3.55 8.46
CA ARG A 51 3.83 2.34 8.76
C ARG A 51 2.92 1.14 9.03
N VAL A 52 1.97 1.29 9.95
CA VAL A 52 1.01 0.24 10.33
C VAL A 52 0.17 -0.22 9.14
N SER A 53 -0.31 0.72 8.33
CA SER A 53 -1.10 0.42 7.12
C SER A 53 -0.28 -0.35 6.08
N CYS A 54 0.99 0.03 5.86
CA CYS A 54 1.89 -0.69 4.95
C CYS A 54 2.19 -2.11 5.44
N GLU A 55 2.47 -2.29 6.74
CA GLU A 55 2.70 -3.62 7.32
C GLU A 55 1.47 -4.53 7.19
N LYS A 56 0.27 -3.98 7.38
CA LYS A 56 -0.99 -4.70 7.19
C LYS A 56 -1.19 -5.11 5.73
N ALA A 57 -0.92 -4.21 4.79
CA ALA A 57 -0.98 -4.50 3.36
C ALA A 57 0.01 -5.60 2.94
N VAL A 58 1.25 -5.57 3.46
CA VAL A 58 2.25 -6.63 3.23
C VAL A 58 1.76 -7.98 3.77
N LYS A 59 1.20 -8.03 4.98
CA LYS A 59 0.65 -9.28 5.54
C LYS A 59 -0.48 -9.84 4.69
N MET A 60 -1.41 -9.00 4.24
CA MET A 60 -2.55 -9.43 3.41
C MET A 60 -2.09 -9.97 2.06
N MET A 61 -1.09 -9.36 1.43
CA MET A 61 -0.54 -9.86 0.17
C MET A 61 0.22 -11.18 0.36
N ARG A 62 1.03 -11.32 1.41
CA ARG A 62 1.70 -12.60 1.72
C ARG A 62 0.72 -13.73 1.99
N HIS A 63 -0.40 -13.45 2.66
CA HIS A 63 -1.44 -14.44 2.92
C HIS A 63 -2.13 -14.94 1.64
N ARG A 64 -2.24 -14.09 0.60
CA ARG A 64 -2.78 -14.47 -0.72
C ARG A 64 -1.84 -15.38 -1.54
N MET A 65 -0.61 -15.59 -1.06
CA MET A 65 0.43 -16.39 -1.73
C MET A 65 0.48 -17.86 -1.26
N ASN A 66 -0.23 -18.17 -0.17
CA ASN A 66 -0.40 -19.52 0.38
C ASN A 66 -1.82 -20.03 0.10
#